data_AF-A0A1I9G8K7-F1
#
_entry.id   AF-A0A1I9G8K7-F1
#
_cell.length_a   1.000
_cell.length_b   1.000
_cell.length_c   1.000
_cell.angle_alpha   90.00
_cell.angle_beta   90.00
_cell.angle_gamma   90.00
#
_symmetry.space_group_name_H-M   'P 1'
#
loop_
_entity.id
_entity.type
_entity.pdbx_description
1 polymer ?
#
loop_
_entity_poly.entity_id
_entity_poly.type
_entity_poly.pdbx_seq_one_letter_code
_entity_poly.pdbx_strand_id
1 'polypeptide(L)'
;MDASTRSHMTLNTLEKGEILGLRSRALNEKMATIVNMTTFLRENPFPFFVNAAVLRLCEAFRDECNELRLCIVRVMGECSSELRLVFSNDEVARRVLKVSHSNDPLARSLTLQILAKLASVVAENKQVHHLIVTSIDSEEAQERLAATVATEAFVGVSRSFSQTVFEKLCVTFLSPLVSPTTKIGLVGVFSNMQGDVEIIMKVFALGERILNEAYNQQLILALIKSLTTLAVSCKFAVSELVI
;
A
#
# COMPACT_ATOMS: atom_id res chain seq x y z
N MET A 1 -1.76 -9.52 -42.33
CA MET A 1 -0.97 -8.90 -41.24
C MET A 1 -1.84 -8.99 -40.01
N ASP A 2 -1.47 -9.85 -39.07
CA ASP A 2 -2.35 -10.29 -37.97
C ASP A 2 -2.59 -9.17 -36.94
N ALA A 3 -3.76 -9.16 -36.30
CA ALA A 3 -4.15 -8.10 -35.35
C ALA A 3 -3.19 -8.01 -34.15
N SER A 4 -2.61 -9.15 -33.75
CA SER A 4 -1.58 -9.23 -32.70
C SER A 4 -0.27 -8.54 -33.11
N THR A 5 0.12 -8.65 -34.39
CA THR A 5 1.39 -8.07 -34.87
C THR A 5 1.30 -6.54 -34.98
N ARG A 6 0.11 -6.00 -35.30
CA ARG A 6 -0.12 -4.55 -35.27
C ARG A 6 -0.12 -4.00 -33.84
N SER A 7 -0.79 -4.65 -32.89
CA SER A 7 -0.80 -4.20 -31.49
C SER A 7 0.58 -4.26 -30.85
N HIS A 8 1.39 -5.29 -31.12
CA HIS A 8 2.79 -5.35 -30.66
C HIS A 8 3.69 -4.28 -31.28
N MET A 9 3.47 -3.90 -32.54
CA MET A 9 4.22 -2.84 -33.20
C MET A 9 3.85 -1.46 -32.64
N THR A 10 2.56 -1.20 -32.41
CA THR A 10 2.05 0.03 -31.79
C THR A 10 2.50 0.17 -30.33
N LEU A 11 2.52 -0.92 -29.56
CA LEU A 11 3.05 -0.96 -28.19
C LEU A 11 4.54 -0.54 -28.16
N ASN A 12 5.37 -1.15 -29.02
CA ASN A 12 6.79 -0.82 -29.09
C ASN A 12 7.06 0.64 -29.48
N THR A 13 6.20 1.24 -30.31
CA THR A 13 6.31 2.67 -30.66
C THR A 13 5.84 3.58 -29.53
N LEU A 14 4.76 3.23 -28.82
CA LEU A 14 4.25 3.99 -27.68
C LEU A 14 5.23 3.92 -26.49
N GLU A 15 5.71 2.72 -26.15
CA GLU A 15 6.72 2.53 -25.10
C GLU A 15 8.02 3.28 -25.40
N LYS A 16 8.46 3.29 -26.66
CA LYS A 16 9.67 4.03 -27.07
C LYS A 16 9.49 5.54 -27.13
N GLY A 17 8.27 6.06 -27.28
CA GLY A 17 8.00 7.49 -27.31
C GLY A 17 7.79 8.06 -25.91
N GLU A 18 6.86 7.45 -25.17
CA GLU A 18 6.32 8.02 -23.93
C GLU A 18 7.20 7.69 -22.70
N ILE A 19 7.91 6.56 -22.72
CA ILE A 19 8.70 6.07 -21.56
C ILE A 19 10.20 6.38 -21.70
N LEU A 20 10.64 6.87 -22.88
CA LEU A 20 12.07 7.10 -23.17
C LEU A 20 12.72 8.13 -22.25
N GLY A 21 11.96 9.14 -21.81
CA GLY A 21 12.48 10.18 -20.93
C GLY A 21 12.93 9.66 -19.55
N LEU A 22 12.47 8.47 -19.12
CA LEU A 22 13.00 7.80 -17.92
C LEU A 22 14.46 7.34 -18.10
N ARG A 23 14.94 7.19 -19.34
CA ARG A 23 16.34 6.83 -19.66
C ARG A 23 17.25 8.04 -19.77
N SER A 24 16.73 9.26 -19.64
CA SER A 24 17.56 10.47 -19.69
C SER A 24 18.56 10.50 -18.52
N ARG A 25 19.72 11.12 -18.74
CA ARG A 25 20.66 11.42 -17.64
C ARG A 25 20.22 12.62 -16.82
N ALA A 26 19.34 13.46 -17.37
CA ALA A 26 18.91 14.70 -16.75
C ALA A 26 17.71 14.47 -15.82
N LEU A 27 17.85 14.89 -14.56
CA LEU A 27 16.85 14.69 -13.51
C LEU A 27 15.50 15.34 -13.85
N ASN A 28 15.53 16.55 -14.41
CA ASN A 28 14.35 17.31 -14.83
C ASN A 28 13.55 16.61 -15.95
N GLU A 29 14.23 15.99 -16.91
CA GLU A 29 13.57 15.24 -17.99
C GLU A 29 12.90 13.96 -17.47
N LYS A 30 13.59 13.24 -16.58
CA LYS A 30 13.01 12.09 -15.87
C LYS A 30 11.78 12.50 -15.06
N MET A 31 11.89 13.58 -14.29
CA MET A 31 10.78 14.11 -13.49
C MET A 31 9.57 14.47 -14.36
N ALA A 32 9.80 15.22 -15.46
CA ALA A 32 8.73 15.58 -16.40
C ALA A 32 8.04 14.35 -16.99
N THR A 33 8.82 13.31 -17.31
CA THR A 33 8.30 12.04 -17.83
C THR A 33 7.43 11.33 -16.80
N ILE A 34 7.88 11.25 -15.53
CA ILE A 34 7.12 10.61 -14.45
C ILE A 34 5.78 11.31 -14.24
N VAL A 35 5.77 12.65 -14.16
CA VAL A 35 4.55 13.44 -13.96
C VAL A 35 3.54 13.21 -15.09
N ASN A 36 4.01 13.17 -16.35
CA ASN A 36 3.17 12.93 -17.52
C ASN A 36 2.63 11.49 -17.62
N MET A 37 3.18 10.54 -16.86
CA MET A 37 2.74 9.15 -16.90
C MET A 37 1.26 8.98 -16.49
N THR A 38 0.74 9.88 -15.66
CA THR A 38 -0.70 9.89 -15.32
C THR A 38 -1.57 10.06 -16.57
N THR A 39 -1.21 10.99 -17.45
CA THR A 39 -1.89 11.22 -18.73
C THR A 39 -1.73 10.02 -19.65
N PHE A 40 -0.50 9.52 -19.82
CA PHE A 40 -0.24 8.39 -20.71
C PHE A 40 -1.00 7.13 -20.32
N LEU A 41 -1.08 6.81 -19.02
CA LEU A 41 -1.82 5.65 -18.53
C LEU A 41 -3.34 5.78 -18.76
N ARG A 42 -3.88 7.00 -18.66
CA ARG A 42 -5.31 7.27 -18.89
C ARG A 42 -5.69 7.28 -20.37
N GLU A 43 -4.81 7.79 -21.22
CA GLU A 43 -4.99 7.79 -22.68
C GLU A 43 -4.81 6.40 -23.28
N ASN A 44 -4.02 5.54 -22.64
CA ASN A 44 -3.70 4.19 -23.09
C ASN A 44 -4.04 3.10 -22.04
N PRO A 45 -5.31 2.93 -21.62
CA PRO A 45 -5.69 2.07 -20.50
C PRO A 45 -5.82 0.59 -20.90
N PHE A 46 -4.88 0.07 -21.70
CA PHE A 46 -4.85 -1.34 -22.07
C PHE A 46 -3.76 -2.09 -21.30
N PRO A 47 -4.02 -3.34 -20.85
CA PRO A 47 -3.18 -4.03 -19.86
C PRO A 47 -1.69 -4.10 -20.18
N PHE A 48 -1.32 -4.37 -21.44
CA PHE A 48 0.08 -4.52 -21.82
C PHE A 48 0.89 -3.22 -21.62
N PHE A 49 0.35 -2.09 -22.06
CA PHE A 49 1.03 -0.79 -21.89
C PHE A 49 1.08 -0.39 -20.43
N VAL A 50 -0.05 -0.46 -19.71
CA VAL A 50 -0.11 -0.11 -18.29
C VAL A 50 0.88 -0.96 -17.49
N ASN A 51 0.91 -2.27 -17.72
CA ASN A 51 1.85 -3.16 -17.07
C ASN A 51 3.31 -2.79 -17.39
N ALA A 52 3.64 -2.52 -18.66
CA ALA A 52 4.99 -2.10 -19.05
C ALA A 52 5.40 -0.75 -18.43
N ALA A 53 4.53 0.24 -18.44
CA ALA A 53 4.74 1.56 -17.85
C ALA A 53 4.96 1.47 -16.34
N VAL A 54 4.13 0.71 -15.62
CA VAL A 54 4.29 0.48 -14.17
C VAL A 54 5.61 -0.24 -13.88
N LEU A 55 5.95 -1.26 -14.66
CA LEU A 55 7.22 -1.97 -14.52
C LEU A 55 8.43 -1.04 -14.69
N ARG A 56 8.34 -0.04 -15.57
CA ARG A 56 9.39 0.96 -15.79
C ARG A 56 9.45 2.00 -14.68
N LEU A 57 8.31 2.44 -14.15
CA LEU A 57 8.28 3.29 -12.97
C LEU A 57 8.87 2.56 -11.74
N CYS A 58 8.56 1.28 -11.54
CA CYS A 58 9.17 0.49 -10.45
C CYS A 58 10.67 0.29 -10.63
N GLU A 59 11.15 0.19 -11.88
CA GLU A 59 12.59 0.18 -12.18
C GLU A 59 13.24 1.52 -11.86
N ALA A 60 12.65 2.64 -12.26
CA ALA A 60 13.12 3.97 -11.87
C ALA A 60 13.08 4.17 -10.35
N PHE A 61 12.03 3.71 -9.67
CA PHE A 61 11.95 3.76 -8.21
C PHE A 61 13.11 3.04 -7.52
N ARG A 62 13.52 1.90 -8.09
CA ARG A 62 14.65 1.13 -7.58
C ARG A 62 15.97 1.90 -7.72
N ASP A 63 16.23 2.43 -8.91
CA ASP A 63 17.58 2.86 -9.31
C ASP A 63 17.86 4.35 -9.05
N GLU A 64 16.83 5.19 -8.85
CA GLU A 64 16.97 6.65 -8.82
C GLU A 64 17.03 7.25 -7.39
N CYS A 65 17.09 8.58 -7.28
CA CYS A 65 17.11 9.31 -6.01
C CYS A 65 15.71 9.47 -5.37
N ASN A 66 15.66 9.91 -4.11
CA ASN A 66 14.40 10.03 -3.37
C ASN A 66 13.43 11.07 -3.94
N GLU A 67 13.92 12.10 -4.60
CA GLU A 67 13.09 13.10 -5.28
C GLU A 67 12.24 12.43 -6.38
N LEU A 68 12.85 11.54 -7.18
CA LEU A 68 12.13 10.78 -8.20
C LEU A 68 11.24 9.71 -7.58
N ARG A 69 11.69 9.00 -6.54
CA ARG A 69 10.86 8.04 -5.80
C ARG A 69 9.58 8.69 -5.27
N LEU A 70 9.68 9.88 -4.69
CA LEU A 70 8.53 10.64 -4.20
C LEU A 70 7.58 11.01 -5.33
N CYS A 71 8.10 11.44 -6.48
CA CYS A 71 7.28 11.72 -7.65
C CYS A 71 6.52 10.47 -8.12
N ILE A 72 7.20 9.32 -8.18
CA ILE A 72 6.60 8.03 -8.56
C ILE A 72 5.49 7.64 -7.56
N VAL A 73 5.72 7.77 -6.25
CA VAL A 73 4.70 7.50 -5.22
C VAL A 73 3.43 8.33 -5.46
N ARG A 74 3.59 9.63 -5.78
CA ARG A 74 2.46 10.53 -6.05
C ARG A 74 1.68 10.08 -7.29
N VAL A 75 2.39 9.86 -8.40
CA VAL A 75 1.80 9.42 -9.68
C VAL A 75 1.06 8.09 -9.53
N MET A 76 1.65 7.10 -8.86
CA MET A 76 0.97 5.82 -8.60
C MET A 76 -0.32 6.01 -7.79
N GLY A 77 -0.34 6.98 -6.87
CA GLY A 77 -1.54 7.32 -6.10
C GLY A 77 -2.68 7.90 -6.93
N GLU A 78 -2.38 8.52 -8.07
CA GLU A 78 -3.37 9.12 -8.98
C GLU A 78 -3.91 8.14 -10.04
N CYS A 79 -3.27 6.96 -10.16
CA CYS A 79 -3.56 5.97 -11.20
C CYS A 79 -4.24 4.70 -10.68
N SER A 80 -5.00 4.79 -9.56
CA SER A 80 -5.59 3.63 -8.90
C SER A 80 -6.52 2.77 -9.79
N SER A 81 -7.20 3.38 -10.77
CA SER A 81 -8.02 2.69 -11.76
C SER A 81 -7.16 1.88 -12.73
N GLU A 82 -6.11 2.48 -13.27
CA GLU A 82 -5.24 1.86 -14.26
C GLU A 82 -4.40 0.75 -13.62
N LEU A 83 -3.97 0.92 -12.37
CA LEU A 83 -3.18 -0.08 -11.63
C LEU A 83 -3.87 -1.45 -11.52
N ARG A 84 -5.20 -1.53 -11.68
CA ARG A 84 -5.94 -2.80 -11.73
C ARG A 84 -5.62 -3.66 -12.95
N LEU A 85 -5.02 -3.07 -13.98
CA LEU A 85 -4.65 -3.76 -15.22
C LEU A 85 -3.24 -4.36 -15.19
N VAL A 86 -2.49 -4.14 -14.10
CA VAL A 86 -1.15 -4.70 -13.91
C VAL A 86 -1.25 -6.18 -13.56
N PHE A 87 -0.45 -7.01 -14.23
CA PHE A 87 -0.46 -8.47 -14.04
C PHE A 87 0.92 -9.05 -13.71
N SER A 88 1.99 -8.25 -13.77
CA SER A 88 3.36 -8.67 -13.44
C SER A 88 3.69 -8.48 -11.95
N ASN A 89 2.82 -9.00 -11.08
CA ASN A 89 2.80 -8.72 -9.64
C ASN A 89 4.13 -9.01 -8.95
N ASP A 90 4.73 -10.17 -9.21
CA ASP A 90 5.99 -10.58 -8.59
C ASP A 90 7.17 -9.70 -8.99
N GLU A 91 7.20 -9.24 -10.24
CA GLU A 91 8.27 -8.39 -10.72
C GLU A 91 8.13 -6.96 -10.19
N VAL A 92 6.90 -6.46 -10.05
CA VAL A 92 6.60 -5.20 -9.36
C VAL A 92 7.10 -5.27 -7.91
N ALA A 93 6.71 -6.30 -7.16
CA ALA A 93 7.13 -6.49 -5.78
C ALA A 93 8.67 -6.57 -5.67
N ARG A 94 9.31 -7.39 -6.50
CA ARG A 94 10.77 -7.58 -6.51
C ARG A 94 11.52 -6.25 -6.69
N ARG A 95 11.07 -5.38 -7.60
CA ARG A 95 11.75 -4.10 -7.88
C ARG A 95 11.61 -3.11 -6.73
N VAL A 96 10.42 -3.00 -6.17
CA VAL A 96 10.13 -2.12 -5.04
C VAL A 96 10.89 -2.57 -3.78
N LEU A 97 10.86 -3.87 -3.48
CA LEU A 97 11.52 -4.44 -2.29
C LEU A 97 13.05 -4.27 -2.29
N LYS A 98 13.70 -4.03 -3.43
CA LYS A 98 15.15 -3.76 -3.42
C LYS A 98 15.54 -2.52 -2.61
N VAL A 99 14.63 -1.56 -2.43
CA VAL A 99 14.88 -0.31 -1.71
C VAL A 99 14.62 -0.45 -0.21
N SER A 100 13.93 -1.50 0.23
CA SER A 100 13.52 -1.67 1.64
C SER A 100 14.67 -1.85 2.63
N HIS A 101 15.85 -2.25 2.14
CA HIS A 101 17.06 -2.44 2.94
C HIS A 101 18.02 -1.24 2.86
N SER A 102 17.56 -0.09 2.35
CA SER A 102 18.36 1.14 2.33
C SER A 102 18.71 1.61 3.74
N ASN A 103 19.92 2.14 3.93
CA ASN A 103 20.31 2.81 5.17
C ASN A 103 19.60 4.17 5.35
N ASP A 104 18.92 4.67 4.33
CA ASP A 104 18.17 5.92 4.36
C ASP A 104 16.71 5.68 4.80
N PRO A 105 16.29 6.21 5.98
CA PRO A 105 14.91 6.11 6.45
C PRO A 105 13.86 6.66 5.48
N LEU A 106 14.20 7.71 4.73
CA LEU A 106 13.27 8.31 3.75
C LEU A 106 13.01 7.33 2.61
N ALA A 107 14.05 6.67 2.10
CA ALA A 107 13.91 5.65 1.05
C ALA A 107 13.05 4.46 1.52
N ARG A 108 13.23 4.02 2.77
CA ARG A 108 12.40 2.95 3.38
C ARG A 108 10.95 3.39 3.58
N SER A 109 10.71 4.60 4.06
CA SER A 109 9.36 5.18 4.16
C SER A 109 8.69 5.29 2.79
N LEU A 110 9.40 5.76 1.76
CA LEU A 110 8.88 5.84 0.38
C LEU A 110 8.58 4.44 -0.18
N THR A 111 9.32 3.41 0.22
CA THR A 111 9.06 2.02 -0.16
C THR A 111 7.72 1.55 0.39
N LEU A 112 7.41 1.82 1.65
CA LEU A 112 6.11 1.50 2.25
C LEU A 112 4.98 2.32 1.61
N GLN A 113 5.21 3.60 1.32
CA GLN A 113 4.22 4.45 0.66
C GLN A 113 3.87 3.98 -0.75
N ILE A 114 4.87 3.59 -1.57
CA ILE A 114 4.57 3.06 -2.91
C ILE A 114 3.86 1.70 -2.82
N LEU A 115 4.22 0.85 -1.85
CA LEU A 115 3.52 -0.42 -1.61
C LEU A 115 2.04 -0.17 -1.28
N ALA A 116 1.73 0.83 -0.46
CA ALA A 116 0.35 1.22 -0.17
C ALA A 116 -0.44 1.57 -1.45
N LYS A 117 0.19 2.26 -2.41
CA LYS A 117 -0.45 2.58 -3.70
C LYS A 117 -0.60 1.36 -4.60
N LEU A 118 0.31 0.40 -4.49
CA LEU A 118 0.33 -0.85 -5.25
C LEU A 118 -0.37 -2.00 -4.52
N ALA A 119 -1.13 -1.74 -3.46
CA ALA A 119 -1.74 -2.79 -2.63
C ALA A 119 -2.57 -3.77 -3.47
N SER A 120 -3.37 -3.30 -4.42
CA SER A 120 -4.17 -4.17 -5.31
C SER A 120 -3.34 -5.03 -6.28
N VAL A 121 -2.05 -4.70 -6.48
CA VAL A 121 -1.13 -5.39 -7.38
C VAL A 121 -0.32 -6.45 -6.62
N VAL A 122 0.18 -6.11 -5.44
CA VAL A 122 1.12 -6.96 -4.68
C VAL A 122 0.54 -7.50 -3.37
N ALA A 123 -0.79 -7.43 -3.23
CA ALA A 123 -1.58 -7.85 -2.06
C ALA A 123 -1.25 -9.24 -1.52
N GLU A 124 -0.80 -10.19 -2.33
CA GLU A 124 -0.54 -11.58 -1.92
C GLU A 124 0.95 -11.93 -1.82
N ASN A 125 1.83 -10.94 -1.96
CA ASN A 125 3.27 -11.16 -1.86
C ASN A 125 3.73 -11.23 -0.39
N LYS A 126 4.18 -12.41 0.04
CA LYS A 126 4.59 -12.67 1.43
C LYS A 126 5.79 -11.84 1.91
N GLN A 127 6.72 -11.49 1.02
CA GLN A 127 7.86 -10.65 1.38
C GLN A 127 7.41 -9.20 1.66
N VAL A 128 6.44 -8.72 0.88
CA VAL A 128 5.78 -7.43 1.11
C VAL A 128 5.04 -7.46 2.46
N HIS A 129 4.29 -8.53 2.75
CA HIS A 129 3.61 -8.68 4.04
C HIS A 129 4.58 -8.58 5.21
N HIS A 130 5.65 -9.37 5.16
CA HIS A 130 6.68 -9.38 6.19
C HIS A 130 7.30 -7.99 6.39
N LEU A 131 7.65 -7.31 5.29
CA LEU A 131 8.19 -5.94 5.36
C LEU A 131 7.21 -5.01 6.08
N ILE A 132 5.95 -4.94 5.66
CA ILE A 132 4.96 -4.04 6.25
C ILE A 132 4.79 -4.34 7.75
N VAL A 133 4.64 -5.62 8.12
CA VAL A 133 4.45 -6.05 9.51
C VAL A 133 5.64 -5.66 10.40
N THR A 134 6.86 -5.89 9.93
CA THR A 134 8.08 -5.53 10.69
C THR A 134 8.28 -4.02 10.79
N SER A 135 7.92 -3.25 9.76
CA SER A 135 8.05 -1.79 9.76
C SER A 135 7.08 -1.07 10.72
N ILE A 136 6.04 -1.74 11.22
CA ILE A 136 5.17 -1.20 12.30
C ILE A 136 5.99 -0.89 13.55
N ASP A 137 7.05 -1.67 13.81
CA ASP A 137 7.93 -1.50 14.97
C ASP A 137 9.17 -0.62 14.69
N SER A 138 9.29 -0.03 13.50
CA SER A 138 10.46 0.78 13.16
C SER A 138 10.73 1.85 14.22
N GLU A 139 11.99 2.17 14.52
CA GLU A 139 12.33 3.28 15.42
C GLU A 139 12.09 4.65 14.75
N GLU A 140 12.06 4.67 13.41
CA GLU A 140 11.89 5.86 12.59
C GLU A 140 10.41 6.22 12.43
N ALA A 141 10.02 7.39 12.94
CA ALA A 141 8.61 7.80 12.99
C ALA A 141 7.95 7.89 11.60
N GLN A 142 8.68 8.37 10.60
CA GLN A 142 8.18 8.48 9.22
C GLN A 142 8.00 7.12 8.54
N GLU A 143 8.83 6.15 8.89
CA GLU A 143 8.70 4.78 8.38
C GLU A 143 7.54 4.06 9.05
N ARG A 144 7.39 4.17 10.39
CA ARG A 144 6.21 3.65 11.10
C ARG A 144 4.90 4.18 10.53
N LEU A 145 4.82 5.50 10.30
CA LEU A 145 3.64 6.12 9.71
C LEU A 145 3.33 5.54 8.33
N ALA A 146 4.35 5.38 7.48
CA ALA A 146 4.18 4.77 6.17
C ALA A 146 3.77 3.29 6.26
N ALA A 147 4.27 2.56 7.27
CA ALA A 147 3.86 1.18 7.55
C ALA A 147 2.39 1.10 7.95
N THR A 148 1.90 2.03 8.77
CA THR A 148 0.47 2.14 9.09
C THR A 148 -0.36 2.35 7.83
N VAL A 149 0.00 3.30 6.98
CA VAL A 149 -0.73 3.57 5.72
C VAL A 149 -0.71 2.35 4.78
N ALA A 150 0.42 1.66 4.66
CA ALA A 150 0.52 0.43 3.89
C ALA A 150 -0.34 -0.68 4.50
N THR A 151 -0.34 -0.82 5.83
CA THR A 151 -1.18 -1.78 6.54
C THR A 151 -2.65 -1.54 6.24
N GLU A 152 -3.13 -0.30 6.38
CA GLU A 152 -4.52 0.09 6.07
C GLU A 152 -4.90 -0.24 4.62
N ALA A 153 -4.01 0.01 3.67
CA ALA A 153 -4.26 -0.30 2.27
C ALA A 153 -4.35 -1.81 2.01
N PHE A 154 -3.47 -2.62 2.63
CA PHE A 154 -3.41 -4.06 2.39
C PHE A 154 -4.55 -4.82 3.07
N VAL A 155 -4.93 -4.46 4.30
CA VAL A 155 -6.08 -5.11 4.96
C VAL A 155 -7.37 -4.86 4.19
N GLY A 156 -7.44 -3.75 3.45
CA GLY A 156 -8.54 -3.39 2.57
C GLY A 156 -8.65 -4.21 1.29
N VAL A 157 -7.65 -5.04 0.95
CA VAL A 157 -7.64 -5.83 -0.31
C VAL A 157 -7.23 -7.29 -0.13
N SER A 158 -6.55 -7.66 0.95
CA SER A 158 -6.00 -9.00 1.17
C SER A 158 -6.47 -9.60 2.50
N ARG A 159 -7.26 -10.68 2.42
CA ARG A 159 -7.68 -11.43 3.61
C ARG A 159 -6.52 -12.16 4.29
N SER A 160 -5.58 -12.67 3.49
CA SER A 160 -4.40 -13.38 4.00
C SER A 160 -3.50 -12.43 4.80
N PHE A 161 -3.35 -11.20 4.30
CA PHE A 161 -2.64 -10.15 5.03
C PHE A 161 -3.38 -9.75 6.31
N SER A 162 -4.70 -9.56 6.27
CA SER A 162 -5.50 -9.23 7.47
C SER A 162 -5.29 -10.24 8.59
N GLN A 163 -5.29 -11.53 8.28
CA GLN A 163 -5.01 -12.59 9.26
C GLN A 163 -3.59 -12.46 9.84
N THR A 164 -2.59 -12.25 8.96
CA THR A 164 -1.18 -12.14 9.35
C THR A 164 -0.93 -10.91 10.23
N VAL A 165 -1.45 -9.75 9.84
CA VAL A 165 -1.19 -8.50 10.58
C VAL A 165 -2.00 -8.41 11.87
N PHE A 166 -3.14 -9.09 11.97
CA PHE A 166 -3.96 -9.08 13.19
C PHE A 166 -3.18 -9.57 14.41
N GLU A 167 -2.40 -10.66 14.27
CA GLU A 167 -1.55 -11.16 15.36
C GLU A 167 -0.56 -10.08 15.84
N LYS A 168 0.03 -9.35 14.89
CA LYS A 168 0.93 -8.23 15.19
C LYS A 168 0.19 -7.10 15.92
N LEU A 169 -1.02 -6.75 15.47
CA LEU A 169 -1.84 -5.71 16.10
C LEU A 169 -2.22 -6.08 17.53
N CYS A 170 -2.58 -7.35 17.81
CA CYS A 170 -2.83 -7.81 19.18
C CYS A 170 -1.64 -7.50 20.10
N VAL A 171 -0.43 -7.88 19.69
CA VAL A 171 0.79 -7.62 20.47
C VAL A 171 1.00 -6.11 20.66
N THR A 172 0.84 -5.32 19.61
CA THR A 172 1.05 -3.86 19.66
C THR A 172 0.04 -3.16 20.56
N PHE A 173 -1.25 -3.48 20.47
CA PHE A 173 -2.30 -2.82 21.25
C PHE A 173 -2.28 -3.21 22.72
N LEU A 174 -1.94 -4.47 23.03
CA LEU A 174 -1.89 -4.98 24.41
C LEU A 174 -0.55 -4.68 25.10
N SER A 175 0.48 -4.28 24.36
CA SER A 175 1.76 -3.90 24.95
C SER A 175 1.67 -2.55 25.68
N PRO A 176 2.09 -2.47 26.96
CA PRO A 176 2.17 -1.20 27.68
C PRO A 176 3.34 -0.33 27.21
N LEU A 177 4.30 -0.89 26.46
CA LEU A 177 5.49 -0.18 25.96
C LEU A 177 5.19 0.68 24.72
N VAL A 178 4.08 0.40 24.04
CA VAL A 178 3.70 1.13 22.82
C VAL A 178 2.96 2.41 23.19
N SER A 179 3.44 3.54 22.66
CA SER A 179 2.86 4.85 22.95
C SER A 179 1.38 4.93 22.54
N PRO A 180 0.54 5.70 23.26
CA PRO A 180 -0.84 5.95 22.87
C PRO A 180 -0.96 6.54 21.46
N THR A 181 -0.05 7.42 21.05
CA THR A 181 -0.04 8.03 19.71
C THR A 181 0.12 6.98 18.62
N THR A 182 1.01 5.99 18.81
CA THR A 182 1.17 4.88 17.88
C THR A 182 -0.10 4.03 17.81
N LYS A 183 -0.72 3.71 18.96
CA LYS A 183 -1.98 2.95 19.02
C LYS A 183 -3.12 3.67 18.31
N ILE A 184 -3.26 4.98 18.53
CA ILE A 184 -4.25 5.83 17.85
C ILE A 184 -4.05 5.78 16.33
N GLY A 185 -2.80 5.89 15.87
CA GLY A 185 -2.47 5.81 14.45
C GLY A 185 -2.84 4.47 13.81
N LEU A 186 -2.70 3.36 14.54
CA LEU A 186 -2.98 2.01 14.01
C LEU A 186 -4.46 1.62 14.08
N VAL A 187 -5.26 2.27 14.93
CA VAL A 187 -6.63 1.80 15.18
C VAL A 187 -7.52 1.90 13.93
N GLY A 188 -7.20 2.84 13.04
CA GLY A 188 -7.84 3.02 11.74
C GLY A 188 -7.78 1.77 10.84
N VAL A 189 -6.76 0.92 11.02
CA VAL A 189 -6.59 -0.34 10.28
C VAL A 189 -7.82 -1.24 10.40
N PHE A 190 -8.48 -1.27 11.57
CA PHE A 190 -9.65 -2.12 11.75
C PHE A 190 -10.82 -1.74 10.84
N SER A 191 -10.96 -0.46 10.49
CA SER A 191 -12.12 0.03 9.71
C SER A 191 -12.22 -0.58 8.31
N ASN A 192 -11.07 -0.92 7.71
CA ASN A 192 -10.98 -1.43 6.34
C ASN A 192 -10.64 -2.92 6.30
N MET A 193 -10.57 -3.61 7.45
CA MET A 193 -10.08 -4.97 7.48
C MET A 193 -11.02 -5.93 6.75
N GLN A 194 -10.55 -6.51 5.64
CA GLN A 194 -11.24 -7.62 4.98
C GLN A 194 -10.98 -8.91 5.73
N GLY A 195 -12.04 -9.66 5.98
CA GLY A 195 -11.97 -10.85 6.80
C GLY A 195 -13.11 -11.82 6.58
N ASP A 196 -12.91 -13.06 6.99
CA ASP A 196 -14.00 -13.97 7.31
C ASP A 196 -14.64 -13.59 8.65
N VAL A 197 -15.71 -14.30 9.02
CA VAL A 197 -16.41 -14.05 10.30
C VAL A 197 -15.44 -14.18 11.47
N GLU A 198 -14.51 -15.14 11.43
CA GLU A 198 -13.58 -15.41 12.52
C GLU A 198 -12.67 -14.21 12.81
N ILE A 199 -11.98 -13.67 11.80
CA ILE A 199 -11.06 -12.55 12.01
C ILE A 199 -11.81 -11.27 12.42
N ILE A 200 -13.01 -11.04 11.87
CA ILE A 200 -13.83 -9.87 12.23
C ILE A 200 -14.25 -9.95 13.69
N MET A 201 -14.71 -11.11 14.16
CA MET A 201 -15.06 -11.31 15.58
C MET A 201 -13.84 -11.13 16.49
N LYS A 202 -12.65 -11.59 16.07
CA LYS A 202 -11.42 -11.35 16.82
C LYS A 202 -11.07 -9.85 16.92
N VAL A 203 -11.34 -9.06 15.87
CA VAL A 203 -11.19 -7.58 15.91
C VAL A 203 -12.12 -6.96 16.94
N PHE A 204 -13.40 -7.34 16.99
CA PHE A 204 -14.33 -6.84 17.99
C PHE A 204 -13.91 -7.23 19.42
N ALA A 205 -13.50 -8.49 19.64
CA ALA A 205 -13.03 -8.95 20.95
C ALA A 205 -11.75 -8.20 21.41
N LEU A 206 -10.81 -7.94 20.50
CA LEU A 206 -9.64 -7.11 20.79
C LEU A 206 -10.07 -5.67 21.11
N GLY A 207 -11.02 -5.12 20.35
CA GLY A 207 -11.58 -3.81 20.56
C GLY A 207 -12.20 -3.63 21.95
N GLU A 208 -13.06 -4.56 22.36
CA GLU A 208 -13.66 -4.58 23.70
C GLU A 208 -12.58 -4.59 24.79
N ARG A 209 -11.56 -5.45 24.63
CA ARG A 209 -10.46 -5.51 25.57
C ARG A 209 -9.68 -4.19 25.67
N ILE A 210 -9.40 -3.54 24.53
CA ILE A 210 -8.76 -2.23 24.52
C ILE A 210 -9.65 -1.19 25.22
N LEU A 211 -10.97 -1.18 24.98
CA LEU A 211 -11.90 -0.24 25.61
C LEU A 211 -11.94 -0.41 27.13
N ASN A 212 -11.92 -1.65 27.62
CA ASN A 212 -11.93 -1.95 29.05
C ASN A 212 -10.62 -1.53 29.76
N GLU A 213 -9.49 -1.52 29.04
CA GLU A 213 -8.17 -1.16 29.58
C GLU A 213 -7.76 0.30 29.27
N ALA A 214 -8.46 0.99 28.35
CA ALA A 214 -8.06 2.30 27.86
C ALA A 214 -8.52 3.44 28.77
N TYR A 215 -7.58 4.31 29.14
CA TYR A 215 -7.86 5.60 29.80
C TYR A 215 -7.76 6.80 28.85
N ASN A 216 -7.23 6.59 27.64
CA ASN A 216 -7.02 7.64 26.66
C ASN A 216 -8.30 7.86 25.82
N GLN A 217 -8.94 9.02 26.00
CA GLN A 217 -10.19 9.36 25.30
C GLN A 217 -10.04 9.40 23.77
N GLN A 218 -8.89 9.84 23.24
CA GLN A 218 -8.66 9.88 21.79
C GLN A 218 -8.59 8.48 21.20
N LEU A 219 -7.93 7.54 21.90
CA LEU A 219 -7.88 6.13 21.50
C LEU A 219 -9.27 5.50 21.53
N ILE A 220 -10.05 5.73 22.59
CA ILE A 220 -11.43 5.24 22.72
C ILE A 220 -12.28 5.72 21.55
N LEU A 221 -12.28 7.03 21.27
CA LEU A 221 -13.07 7.61 20.18
C LEU A 221 -12.65 7.07 18.81
N ALA A 222 -11.35 6.98 18.56
CA ALA A 222 -10.82 6.46 17.30
C ALA A 222 -11.16 4.97 17.11
N LEU A 223 -11.11 4.18 18.19
CA LEU A 223 -11.46 2.76 18.17
C LEU A 223 -12.95 2.56 17.91
N ILE A 224 -13.84 3.25 18.65
CA ILE A 224 -15.28 3.17 18.43
C ILE A 224 -15.64 3.53 16.99
N LYS A 225 -15.06 4.61 16.43
CA LYS A 225 -15.27 5.01 15.04
C LYS A 225 -14.85 3.91 14.05
N SER A 226 -13.71 3.28 14.30
CA SER A 226 -13.17 2.24 13.42
C SER A 226 -14.00 0.96 13.48
N LEU A 227 -14.37 0.50 14.68
CA LEU A 227 -15.24 -0.66 14.88
C LEU A 227 -16.65 -0.43 14.32
N THR A 228 -17.19 0.78 14.48
CA THR A 228 -18.48 1.15 13.89
C THR A 228 -18.44 1.05 12.37
N THR A 229 -17.38 1.56 11.77
CA THR A 229 -17.18 1.50 10.32
C THR A 229 -17.07 0.05 9.83
N LEU A 230 -16.32 -0.79 10.57
CA LEU A 230 -16.18 -2.21 10.28
C LEU A 230 -17.52 -2.96 10.39
N ALA A 231 -18.33 -2.68 11.42
CA ALA A 231 -19.63 -3.32 11.58
C ALA A 231 -20.60 -2.95 10.45
N VAL A 232 -20.58 -1.69 10.01
CA VAL A 232 -21.43 -1.24 8.89
C VAL A 232 -21.03 -1.92 7.59
N SER A 233 -19.73 -2.15 7.35
CA SER A 233 -19.26 -2.87 6.17
C SER A 233 -19.53 -4.39 6.26
N CYS A 234 -19.61 -4.94 7.47
CA CYS A 234 -19.87 -6.36 7.75
C CYS A 234 -21.31 -6.58 8.25
N LYS A 235 -22.27 -6.88 7.35
CA LYS A 235 -23.71 -7.04 7.67
C LYS A 235 -24.04 -7.94 8.87
N PHE A 236 -23.18 -8.91 9.22
CA PHE A 236 -23.40 -9.84 10.34
C PHE A 236 -22.85 -9.34 11.68
N ALA A 237 -22.00 -8.31 11.71
CA ALA A 237 -21.34 -7.82 12.92
C ALA A 237 -22.09 -6.67 13.60
N VAL A 238 -23.25 -6.27 13.07
CA VAL A 238 -24.05 -5.16 13.64
C VAL A 238 -24.56 -5.49 15.05
N SER A 239 -24.84 -6.76 15.35
CA SER A 239 -25.24 -7.19 16.70
C SER A 239 -24.17 -6.94 17.76
N GLU A 240 -22.88 -6.96 17.37
CA GLU A 240 -21.76 -6.77 18.29
C GLU A 240 -21.62 -5.32 18.78
N LEU A 241 -22.30 -4.35 18.14
CA LEU A 241 -22.29 -2.95 18.55
C LEU A 241 -23.43 -2.58 19.53
N VAL A 242 -24.37 -3.49 19.78
CA VAL A 242 -25.62 -3.19 20.52
C VAL A 242 -25.53 -3.58 22.01
N ILE A 243 -24.35 -4.01 22.47
CA ILE A 243 -24.08 -4.35 23.89
C ILE A 243 -23.34 -3.19 24.54
#